data_AF-F4XNM3-F1
#
_entry.id   AF-F4XNM3-F1
#
_cell.length_a   1.000
_cell.length_b   1.000
_cell.length_c   1.000
_cell.angle_alpha   90.00
_cell.angle_beta   90.00
_cell.angle_gamma   90.00
#
_symmetry.space_group_name_H-M   'P 1'
#
loop_
_entity.id
_entity.type
_entity.pdbx_description
1 polymer ?
#
loop_
_entity_poly.entity_id
_entity_poly.type
_entity_poly.pdbx_seq_one_letter_code
_entity_poly.pdbx_strand_id
1 'polypeptide(L)' 'MTKVEKIQAEIEALSKEDFVRLREWFAEKDWLLWDKQLEADIADGKLDFLLEEAMTAKSEGKLQDL' A
#
# COMPACT_ATOMS: atom_id res chain seq x y z
N MET A 1 15.25 18.83 18.52
CA MET A 1 15.27 17.44 18.01
C MET A 1 13.90 16.81 18.22
N THR A 2 13.19 16.51 17.15
CA THR A 2 11.87 15.89 17.16
C THR A 2 11.96 14.40 17.48
N LYS A 3 10.83 13.76 17.79
CA LYS A 3 10.77 12.30 17.98
C LYS A 3 11.21 11.55 16.70
N VAL A 4 10.85 12.07 15.53
CA VAL A 4 11.19 11.47 14.23
C VAL A 4 12.69 11.56 13.98
N GLU A 5 13.29 12.74 14.20
CA GLU A 5 14.73 12.93 14.04
C GLU A 5 15.55 11.99 14.95
N LYS A 6 15.08 11.72 16.18
CA LYS A 6 15.72 10.74 17.06
C LYS A 6 15.68 9.33 16.49
N ILE A 7 14.53 8.91 15.98
CA ILE A 7 14.38 7.57 15.37
C ILE A 7 15.27 7.45 14.12
N GLN A 8 15.36 8.50 13.30
CA GLN A 8 16.24 8.49 12.12
C GLN A 8 17.71 8.29 12.50
N ALA A 9 18.19 9.00 13.53
CA ALA A 9 19.56 8.82 14.03
C ALA A 9 19.83 7.40 14.53
N GLU A 10 18.88 6.79 15.25
CA GLU A 10 19.00 5.39 15.70
C GLU A 10 19.00 4.41 14.51
N ILE A 11 18.21 4.68 13.46
CA ILE A 11 18.18 3.87 12.24
C ILE A 11 19.52 3.94 11.50
N GLU A 12 20.12 5.12 11.41
CA GLU A 12 21.44 5.32 10.79
C GLU A 12 22.57 4.60 11.54
N ALA A 13 22.41 4.38 12.85
CA ALA A 13 23.36 3.67 13.68
C ALA A 13 23.21 2.14 13.64
N LEU A 14 22.20 1.59 12.94
CA LEU A 14 21.96 0.15 12.89
C LEU A 14 23.05 -0.60 12.13
N SER A 15 23.24 -1.85 12.51
CA SER A 15 23.97 -2.80 11.68
C SER A 15 23.23 -3.02 10.35
N LYS A 16 23.94 -3.46 9.30
CA LYS A 16 23.32 -3.78 8.02
C LYS A 16 22.20 -4.84 8.16
N GLU A 17 22.39 -5.81 9.05
CA GLU A 17 21.41 -6.87 9.28
C GLU A 17 20.15 -6.33 9.96
N ASP A 18 20.30 -5.52 11.00
CA ASP A 18 19.16 -4.93 11.71
C ASP A 18 18.42 -3.92 10.83
N PHE A 19 19.15 -3.18 9.98
CA PHE A 19 18.54 -2.28 9.00
C PHE A 19 17.67 -3.05 7.99
N VAL A 20 18.14 -4.20 7.49
CA VAL A 20 17.35 -5.05 6.58
C VAL A 20 16.08 -5.55 7.26
N ARG A 21 16.19 -6.07 8.49
CA ARG A 21 15.03 -6.55 9.26
C ARG A 21 14.03 -5.42 9.54
N LEU A 22 14.51 -4.22 9.88
CA LEU A 22 13.66 -3.05 10.06
C LEU A 22 12.92 -2.68 8.78
N ARG A 23 13.61 -2.72 7.64
CA ARG A 23 13.01 -2.42 6.33
C ARG A 23 11.90 -3.42 5.97
N GLU A 24 12.12 -4.70 6.22
CA GLU A 24 11.12 -5.76 5.99
C GLU A 24 9.89 -5.53 6.86
N TRP A 25 10.08 -5.29 8.16
CA TRP A 25 8.99 -4.97 9.08
C TRP A 25 8.23 -3.71 8.67
N PHE A 26 8.92 -2.67 8.21
CA PHE A 26 8.28 -1.43 7.76
C PHE A 26 7.43 -1.65 6.51
N ALA A 27 7.91 -2.44 5.55
CA ALA A 27 7.15 -2.80 4.37
C ALA A 27 5.87 -3.58 4.73
N GLU A 28 5.93 -4.54 5.66
CA GLU A 28 4.73 -5.24 6.16
C GLU A 28 3.72 -4.27 6.79
N LYS A 29 4.20 -3.27 7.54
CA LYS A 29 3.32 -2.23 8.12
C LYS A 29 2.65 -1.38 7.04
N ASP A 30 3.39 -0.98 6.02
CA ASP A 30 2.85 -0.22 4.90
C ASP A 30 1.79 -1.03 4.14
N TRP A 31 2.02 -2.33 3.92
CA TRP A 31 1.01 -3.23 3.33
C TRP A 31 -0.27 -3.27 4.17
N LEU A 32 -0.17 -3.41 5.49
CA LEU A 32 -1.34 -3.41 6.37
C LEU A 32 -2.09 -2.08 6.38
N LEU A 33 -1.40 -0.96 6.19
CA LEU A 33 -2.03 0.35 6.06
C LEU A 33 -2.71 0.51 4.69
N TRP A 34 -2.05 0.00 3.64
CA TRP A 34 -2.60 -0.02 2.29
C TRP A 34 -3.90 -0.84 2.22
N ASP A 35 -3.92 -2.04 2.81
CA ASP A 35 -5.12 -2.88 2.85
C ASP A 35 -6.29 -2.14 3.51
N LYS A 36 -6.05 -1.46 4.64
CA LYS A 36 -7.08 -0.66 5.31
C LYS A 36 -7.56 0.52 4.49
N GLN A 37 -6.65 1.20 3.80
CA GLN A 37 -7.01 2.32 2.92
C GLN A 37 -7.85 1.83 1.74
N LEU A 38 -7.46 0.70 1.15
CA LEU A 38 -8.20 0.05 0.07
C LEU A 38 -9.61 -0.32 0.51
N GLU A 39 -9.76 -0.97 1.66
CA GLU A 39 -11.08 -1.31 2.24
C GLU A 39 -11.93 -0.06 2.46
N ALA A 40 -11.35 1.02 2.99
CA ALA A 40 -12.05 2.29 3.17
C ALA A 40 -12.46 2.92 1.84
N ASP A 41 -11.59 2.91 0.84
CA ASP A 41 -11.88 3.48 -0.49
C ASP A 41 -12.94 2.68 -1.24
N ILE A 42 -12.99 1.35 -1.06
CA ILE A 42 -14.08 0.50 -1.54
C ILE A 42 -15.38 0.89 -0.84
N ALA A 43 -15.38 1.04 0.49
CA ALA A 43 -16.57 1.41 1.26
C ALA A 43 -17.09 2.82 0.90
N ASP A 44 -16.17 3.75 0.57
CA ASP A 44 -16.47 5.10 0.14
C ASP A 44 -16.92 5.19 -1.34
N GLY A 45 -16.92 4.07 -2.08
CA GLY A 45 -17.28 4.03 -3.51
C GLY A 45 -16.26 4.69 -4.44
N LYS A 46 -15.05 5.00 -3.95
CA LYS A 46 -14.00 5.67 -4.75
C LYS A 46 -13.50 4.82 -5.90
N LEU A 47 -13.70 3.50 -5.83
CA LEU A 47 -13.28 2.55 -6.85
C LEU A 47 -14.42 2.11 -7.78
N ASP A 48 -15.63 2.66 -7.64
CA ASP A 48 -16.79 2.29 -8.46
C ASP A 48 -16.54 2.53 -9.95
N PHE A 49 -15.73 3.53 -10.31
CA PHE A 49 -15.36 3.80 -11.70
C PHE A 49 -14.64 2.62 -12.38
N LEU A 50 -13.89 1.80 -11.61
CA LEU A 50 -13.23 0.60 -12.13
C LEU A 50 -14.25 -0.49 -12.46
N LEU A 51 -15.32 -0.61 -11.66
CA LEU A 51 -16.42 -1.52 -11.94
C LEU A 51 -17.18 -1.08 -13.20
N GLU A 52 -17.45 0.21 -13.33
CA GLU A 52 -18.09 0.77 -14.54
C GLU A 52 -17.25 0.51 -15.79
N GLU A 53 -15.94 0.79 -15.73
CA GLU A 53 -15.01 0.54 -16.83
C GLU A 53 -14.97 -0.95 -17.22
N ALA A 54 -14.90 -1.85 -16.25
CA ALA A 54 -14.92 -3.29 -16.50
C ALA A 54 -16.24 -3.73 -17.17
N MET A 55 -17.38 -3.19 -16.73
CA MET A 55 -18.68 -3.48 -17.33
C MET A 55 -18.80 -2.95 -18.76
N THR A 56 -18.29 -1.75 -19.02
CA THR A 56 -18.21 -1.20 -20.39
C THR A 56 -17.33 -2.08 -21.27
N ALA A 57 -16.11 -2.41 -20.84
CA ALA A 57 -15.20 -3.27 -21.59
C ALA A 57 -15.82 -4.64 -21.89
N LYS A 58 -16.56 -5.21 -20.93
CA LYS A 58 -17.32 -6.46 -21.12
C LYS A 58 -18.40 -6.32 -22.19
N SER A 59 -19.17 -5.22 -22.16
CA SER A 59 -20.22 -4.97 -23.15
C SER A 59 -19.67 -4.77 -24.57
N GLU A 60 -18.44 -4.26 -24.68
CA GLU A 60 -17.75 -4.03 -25.94
C GLU A 60 -16.96 -5.26 -26.43
N GLY A 61 -16.98 -6.37 -25.68
CA GLY A 61 -16.21 -7.57 -25.99
C GLY A 61 -14.68 -7.37 -25.92
N LYS A 62 -14.22 -6.34 -25.19
CA LYS A 62 -12.79 -6.02 -25.01
C LYS A 62 -12.22 -6.56 -23.70
N LEU A 63 -13.06 -7.15 -22.84
CA LEU A 63 -12.62 -7.79 -21.62
C LEU A 63 -11.84 -9.08 -21.96
N GLN A 64 -10.60 -9.18 -21.51
CA GLN A 64 -9.80 -10.40 -21.64
C GLN A 64 -10.10 -11.38 -20.51
N ASP A 65 -10.07 -12.67 -20.82
CA ASP A 65 -10.10 -13.73 -19.81
C ASP A 65 -8.78 -13.73 -19.01
N LEU A 66 -8.88 -14.10 -17.73
CA LEU A 66 -7.77 -14.19 -16.78
C LEU A 66 -6.86 -15.40 -17.03
#